data_AF-A0A3N7B3R7-F1
#
_entry.id   AF-A0A3N7B3R7-F1
#
_cell.length_a   1.000
_cell.length_b   1.000
_cell.length_c   1.000
_cell.angle_alpha   90.00
_cell.angle_beta   90.00
_cell.angle_gamma   90.00
#
_symmetry.space_group_name_H-M   'P 1'
#
loop_
_entity.id
_entity.type
_entity.pdbx_description
1 polymer ?
#
loop_
_entity_poly.entity_id
_entity_poly.type
_entity_poly.pdbx_seq_one_letter_code
_entity_poly.pdbx_strand_id
1 'polypeptide(L)'
;MKSKIIILICMTVFSLSFSQIKMSEREDISKINKNWRLTKTNSKTYGISDKSGKVIVQPVYSKINTFGEYAEDLALVKNITGTYGFINRSGTEVIPAYYELEEIKTNFSALKKKYIK
;
A
#
# COMPACT_ATOMS: atom_id res chain seq x y z
N MET A 1 28.68 31.43 1.93
CA MET A 1 28.10 30.44 2.87
C MET A 1 26.60 30.70 3.06
N LYS A 2 25.75 30.15 2.19
CA LYS A 2 24.28 30.12 2.37
C LYS A 2 23.74 28.86 1.69
N SER A 3 23.89 27.70 2.33
CA SER A 3 23.17 26.48 1.95
C SER A 3 23.35 25.42 3.04
N LYS A 4 22.66 25.59 4.18
CA LYS A 4 22.53 24.53 5.21
C LYS A 4 21.17 24.50 5.93
N ILE A 5 20.18 25.30 5.51
CA ILE A 5 18.88 25.42 6.20
C ILE A 5 17.74 25.05 5.25
N ILE A 6 17.71 23.79 4.77
CA ILE A 6 16.52 23.21 4.12
C ILE A 6 16.30 21.74 4.56
N ILE A 7 17.34 21.02 5.00
CA ILE A 7 17.23 19.57 5.28
C ILE A 7 16.61 19.26 6.66
N LEU A 8 16.52 20.22 7.58
CA LEU A 8 16.11 19.93 8.97
C LEU A 8 14.59 19.85 9.22
N ILE A 9 13.76 20.23 8.24
CA ILE A 9 12.29 20.26 8.42
C ILE A 9 11.64 18.89 8.10
N CYS A 10 12.31 17.99 7.38
CA CYS A 10 11.70 16.72 6.92
C CYS A 10 11.75 15.57 7.96
N MET A 11 12.60 15.63 8.99
CA MET A 11 12.69 14.54 9.98
C MET A 11 11.65 14.64 11.11
N THR A 12 11.14 15.83 11.42
CA THR A 12 10.24 16.04 12.57
C THR A 12 8.76 15.84 12.25
N VAL A 13 8.37 15.85 10.98
CA VAL A 13 6.99 15.49 10.58
C VAL A 13 6.75 13.99 10.59
N PHE A 14 7.80 13.15 10.68
CA PHE A 14 7.65 11.69 10.68
C PHE A 14 7.14 11.11 12.01
N SER A 15 7.35 11.80 13.14
CA SER A 15 6.93 11.32 14.46
C SER A 15 5.47 11.63 14.82
N LEU A 16 4.81 12.53 14.09
CA LEU A 16 3.46 13.01 14.44
C LEU A 16 2.32 12.16 13.83
N SER A 17 2.59 11.22 12.93
CA SER A 17 1.54 10.48 12.21
C SER A 17 1.06 9.18 12.86
N PHE A 18 1.67 8.72 13.95
CA PHE A 18 1.29 7.44 14.56
C PHE A 18 -0.05 7.49 15.32
N SER A 19 -0.49 8.67 15.80
CA SER A 19 -1.69 8.80 16.64
C SER A 19 -3.04 8.64 15.91
N GLN A 20 -3.05 8.48 14.58
CA GLN A 20 -4.29 8.56 13.77
C GLN A 20 -4.68 7.25 13.08
N ILE A 21 -3.99 6.16 13.43
CA ILE A 21 -4.12 4.88 12.76
C ILE A 21 -5.03 3.95 13.58
N LYS A 22 -6.17 3.56 13.01
CA LYS A 22 -7.08 2.56 13.57
C LYS A 22 -6.80 1.20 12.92
N MET A 23 -6.51 0.19 13.74
CA MET A 23 -6.27 -1.18 13.29
C MET A 23 -7.61 -1.89 13.05
N SER A 24 -7.75 -2.59 11.92
CA SER A 24 -8.90 -3.43 11.60
C SER A 24 -8.41 -4.83 11.23
N GLU A 25 -9.01 -5.87 11.80
CA GLU A 25 -8.71 -7.25 11.40
C GLU A 25 -9.53 -7.61 10.15
N ARG A 26 -8.85 -8.00 9.08
CA ARG A 26 -9.45 -8.74 7.96
C ARG A 26 -8.79 -10.11 7.92
N GLU A 27 -9.60 -11.16 7.91
CA GLU A 27 -9.17 -12.56 7.91
C GLU A 27 -8.30 -12.92 6.70
N ASP A 28 -8.39 -12.16 5.62
CA ASP A 28 -7.73 -12.48 4.35
C ASP A 28 -6.24 -12.14 4.37
N ILE A 29 -5.86 -11.06 5.08
CA ILE A 29 -4.46 -10.60 5.17
C ILE A 29 -3.66 -11.48 6.13
N SER A 30 -4.32 -12.00 7.17
CA SER A 30 -3.69 -12.90 8.13
C SER A 30 -3.35 -14.28 7.53
N LYS A 31 -4.03 -14.70 6.45
CA LYS A 31 -3.69 -15.92 5.68
C LYS A 31 -2.31 -15.82 5.02
N ILE A 32 -1.94 -14.63 4.53
CA ILE A 32 -0.65 -14.40 3.87
C ILE A 32 0.46 -14.27 4.91
N ASN A 33 0.18 -13.48 5.95
CA ASN A 33 1.08 -13.32 7.07
C ASN A 33 0.28 -13.08 8.34
N LYS A 34 0.34 -14.03 9.27
CA LYS A 34 -0.34 -13.97 10.57
C LYS A 34 -0.01 -12.75 11.42
N ASN A 35 1.04 -12.00 11.08
CA ASN A 35 1.46 -10.80 11.78
C ASN A 35 0.98 -9.52 11.11
N TRP A 36 0.42 -9.57 9.90
CA TRP A 36 -0.07 -8.39 9.19
C TRP A 36 -1.49 -8.02 9.61
N ARG A 37 -1.76 -6.72 9.66
CA ARG A 37 -3.07 -6.14 9.96
C ARG A 37 -3.40 -5.03 8.97
N LEU A 38 -4.64 -5.05 8.47
CA LEU A 38 -5.15 -3.94 7.69
C LEU A 38 -5.28 -2.72 8.60
N THR A 39 -4.77 -1.62 8.11
CA THR A 39 -4.59 -0.41 8.88
C THR A 39 -5.32 0.71 8.20
N LYS A 40 -6.22 1.42 8.91
CA LYS A 40 -7.03 2.48 8.36
C LYS A 40 -6.77 3.81 9.07
N THR A 41 -6.53 4.87 8.32
CA THR A 41 -6.38 6.22 8.89
C THR A 41 -7.73 6.89 9.06
N ASN A 42 -7.76 7.98 9.82
CA ASN A 42 -8.93 8.87 9.90
C ASN A 42 -9.33 9.45 8.53
N SER A 43 -8.37 9.63 7.62
CA SER A 43 -8.59 10.06 6.22
C SER A 43 -9.15 8.97 5.31
N LYS A 44 -9.57 7.82 5.87
CA LYS A 44 -10.13 6.66 5.16
C LYS A 44 -9.17 6.03 4.14
N THR A 45 -7.87 6.18 4.33
CA THR A 45 -6.85 5.45 3.56
C THR A 45 -6.41 4.19 4.29
N TYR A 46 -5.95 3.21 3.54
CA TYR A 46 -5.60 1.86 3.98
C TYR A 46 -4.14 1.56 3.68
N GLY A 47 -3.51 0.89 4.64
CA GLY A 47 -2.16 0.35 4.57
C GLY A 47 -2.10 -0.97 5.33
N ILE A 48 -0.88 -1.47 5.54
CA ILE A 48 -0.64 -2.72 6.27
C ILE A 48 0.41 -2.41 7.34
N SER A 49 0.13 -2.83 8.56
CA SER A 49 1.10 -2.80 9.66
C SER A 49 1.26 -4.18 10.25
N ASP A 50 2.37 -4.42 10.96
CA ASP A 50 2.49 -5.62 11.78
C ASP A 50 1.73 -5.49 13.10
N LYS A 51 1.71 -6.57 13.90
CA LYS A 51 1.09 -6.58 15.24
C LYS A 51 1.67 -5.56 16.22
N SER A 52 2.91 -5.12 16.03
CA SER A 52 3.54 -4.07 16.84
C SER A 52 3.14 -2.65 16.40
N GLY A 53 2.43 -2.53 15.28
CA GLY A 53 2.06 -1.24 14.67
C GLY A 53 3.13 -0.70 13.72
N LYS A 54 4.20 -1.44 13.44
CA LYS A 54 5.20 -1.05 12.43
C LYS A 54 4.54 -1.06 11.06
N VAL A 55 4.61 0.06 10.36
CA VAL A 55 4.07 0.20 9.00
C VAL A 55 4.90 -0.65 8.03
N ILE A 56 4.21 -1.51 7.28
CA ILE A 56 4.77 -2.33 6.18
C ILE A 56 4.38 -1.70 4.84
N VAL A 57 3.09 -1.38 4.68
CA VAL A 57 2.55 -0.63 3.54
C VAL A 57 1.98 0.66 4.08
N GLN A 58 2.46 1.79 3.56
CA GLN A 58 1.96 3.10 3.97
C GLN A 58 0.46 3.21 3.69
N PRO A 59 -0.32 3.83 4.60
CA PRO A 59 -1.75 3.94 4.41
C PRO A 59 -2.10 5.06 3.43
N VAL A 60 -1.84 4.83 2.14
CA VAL A 60 -2.03 5.79 1.06
C VAL A 60 -3.10 5.36 0.05
N TYR A 61 -3.61 4.13 0.18
CA TYR A 61 -4.59 3.57 -0.75
C TYR A 61 -6.02 3.80 -0.27
N SER A 62 -6.97 4.07 -1.16
CA SER A 62 -8.39 4.07 -0.83
C SER A 62 -8.95 2.65 -0.64
N LYS A 63 -8.27 1.63 -1.18
CA LYS A 63 -8.61 0.21 -1.01
C LYS A 63 -7.39 -0.69 -1.21
N ILE A 64 -7.30 -1.77 -0.43
CA ILE A 64 -6.39 -2.91 -0.66
C ILE A 64 -7.28 -4.16 -0.74
N ASN A 65 -7.26 -4.85 -1.88
CA ASN A 65 -7.99 -6.10 -2.08
C ASN A 65 -7.23 -7.29 -1.46
N THR A 66 -7.88 -8.45 -1.43
CA THR A 66 -7.25 -9.71 -1.06
C THR A 66 -6.16 -10.11 -2.05
N PHE A 67 -5.13 -10.80 -1.56
CA PHE A 67 -4.13 -11.38 -2.45
C PHE A 67 -4.70 -12.59 -3.19
N GLY A 68 -4.18 -12.88 -4.37
CA GLY A 68 -4.57 -14.06 -5.15
C GLY A 68 -5.69 -13.83 -6.16
N GLU A 69 -6.30 -12.64 -6.22
CA GLU A 69 -7.37 -12.34 -7.18
C GLU A 69 -6.86 -12.34 -8.63
N TYR A 70 -5.69 -11.77 -8.87
CA TYR A 70 -5.04 -11.71 -10.20
C TYR A 70 -3.83 -12.64 -10.32
N ALA A 71 -3.07 -12.77 -9.23
CA ALA A 71 -1.95 -13.69 -9.09
C ALA A 71 -1.72 -13.97 -7.61
N GLU A 72 -1.23 -15.17 -7.29
CA GLU A 72 -1.09 -15.70 -5.93
C GLU A 72 -0.41 -14.74 -4.94
N ASP A 73 0.58 -13.99 -5.40
CA ASP A 73 1.40 -13.09 -4.57
C ASP A 73 1.02 -11.61 -4.69
N LEU A 74 -0.04 -11.27 -5.42
CA LEU A 74 -0.42 -9.88 -5.69
C LEU A 74 -1.78 -9.52 -5.10
N ALA A 75 -1.86 -8.32 -4.54
CA ALA A 75 -3.10 -7.65 -4.19
C ALA A 75 -3.31 -6.40 -5.05
N LEU A 76 -4.51 -6.27 -5.60
CA LEU A 76 -4.95 -5.06 -6.28
C LEU A 76 -5.11 -3.93 -5.24
N VAL A 77 -4.51 -2.79 -5.50
CA VAL A 77 -4.65 -1.58 -4.68
C VAL A 77 -5.29 -0.47 -5.49
N LYS A 78 -6.08 0.38 -4.84
CA LYS A 78 -6.69 1.56 -5.43
C LYS A 78 -6.15 2.80 -4.74
N ASN A 79 -5.60 3.75 -5.48
CA ASN A 79 -5.15 5.01 -4.90
C ASN A 79 -6.37 5.92 -4.56
N ILE A 80 -6.11 7.12 -4.03
CA ILE A 80 -7.18 8.07 -3.69
C ILE A 80 -7.82 8.75 -4.91
N THR A 81 -7.14 8.79 -6.06
CA THR A 81 -7.66 9.43 -7.28
C THR A 81 -8.54 8.51 -8.12
N GLY A 82 -8.53 7.20 -7.84
CA GLY A 82 -9.40 6.24 -8.51
C GLY A 82 -8.67 5.17 -9.32
N THR A 83 -7.35 5.31 -9.52
CA THR A 83 -6.54 4.39 -10.32
C THR A 83 -5.99 3.23 -9.49
N TYR A 84 -5.54 2.19 -10.20
CA TYR A 84 -5.23 0.87 -9.67
C TYR A 84 -3.81 0.46 -9.99
N GLY A 85 -3.24 -0.33 -9.07
CA GLY A 85 -1.92 -0.93 -9.15
C GLY A 85 -1.87 -2.22 -8.35
N PHE A 86 -0.67 -2.75 -8.11
CA PHE A 86 -0.49 -3.98 -7.35
C PHE A 86 0.64 -3.87 -6.33
N ILE A 87 0.40 -4.40 -5.14
CA ILE A 87 1.42 -4.68 -4.14
C ILE A 87 1.69 -6.18 -4.06
N ASN A 88 2.92 -6.55 -3.72
CA ASN A 88 3.32 -7.95 -3.49
C ASN A 88 3.28 -8.33 -1.99
N ARG A 89 3.62 -9.58 -1.67
CA ARG A 89 3.67 -10.10 -0.28
C ARG A 89 4.76 -9.49 0.62
N SER A 90 5.67 -8.67 0.08
CA SER A 90 6.58 -7.85 0.90
C SER A 90 6.00 -6.46 1.19
N GLY A 91 4.81 -6.14 0.66
CA GLY A 91 4.21 -4.81 0.77
C GLY A 91 4.79 -3.80 -0.23
N THR A 92 5.56 -4.27 -1.21
CA THR A 92 6.16 -3.43 -2.24
C THR A 92 5.15 -3.22 -3.36
N GLU A 93 4.94 -1.98 -3.77
CA GLU A 93 4.21 -1.66 -5.00
C GLU A 93 5.04 -2.14 -6.21
N VAL A 94 4.56 -3.19 -6.87
CA VAL A 94 5.22 -3.80 -8.03
C VAL A 94 4.66 -3.30 -9.35
N ILE A 95 3.37 -2.92 -9.37
CA ILE A 95 2.74 -2.23 -10.50
C ILE A 95 2.20 -0.91 -9.94
N PRO A 96 2.69 0.26 -10.44
CA PRO A 96 2.26 1.56 -9.97
C PRO A 96 0.75 1.76 -10.10
N ALA A 97 0.15 2.46 -9.14
CA ALA A 97 -1.29 2.70 -9.11
C ALA A 97 -1.76 3.81 -10.08
N TYR A 98 -1.51 3.66 -11.38
CA TYR A 98 -1.80 4.65 -12.44
C TYR A 98 -2.83 4.17 -13.47
N TYR A 99 -3.33 2.94 -13.33
CA TYR A 99 -4.14 2.31 -14.35
C TYR A 99 -5.63 2.39 -14.04
N GLU A 100 -6.46 2.53 -15.06
CA GLU A 100 -7.90 2.32 -14.92
C GLU A 100 -8.21 0.85 -14.71
N LEU A 101 -9.33 0.54 -14.05
CA LEU A 101 -9.68 -0.85 -13.74
C LEU A 101 -9.84 -1.72 -15.01
N GLU A 102 -10.44 -1.16 -16.06
CA GLU A 102 -10.64 -1.86 -17.32
C GLU A 102 -9.31 -2.16 -18.04
N GLU A 103 -8.31 -1.29 -17.90
CA GLU A 103 -6.97 -1.55 -18.44
C GLU A 103 -6.29 -2.70 -17.68
N ILE A 104 -6.41 -2.73 -16.35
CA ILE A 104 -5.92 -3.87 -15.56
C ILE A 104 -6.58 -5.18 -16.02
N LYS A 105 -7.91 -5.21 -16.13
CA LYS A 105 -8.66 -6.41 -16.54
C LYS A 105 -8.28 -6.93 -17.92
N THR A 106 -8.03 -6.03 -18.87
CA THR A 106 -7.73 -6.39 -20.27
C THR A 106 -6.25 -6.68 -20.49
N ASN A 107 -5.35 -5.96 -19.82
CA ASN A 107 -3.92 -5.96 -20.10
C ASN A 107 -3.05 -6.52 -18.96
N PHE A 108 -3.63 -7.18 -17.94
CA PHE A 108 -2.87 -7.68 -16.78
C PHE A 108 -1.64 -8.50 -17.18
N SER A 109 -1.74 -9.42 -18.15
CA SER A 109 -0.59 -10.24 -18.59
C SER A 109 0.57 -9.41 -19.14
N ALA A 110 0.26 -8.35 -19.90
CA ALA A 110 1.28 -7.45 -20.45
C ALA A 110 1.90 -6.58 -19.36
N LEU A 111 1.09 -6.06 -18.44
CA LEU A 111 1.55 -5.30 -17.28
C LEU A 111 2.42 -6.16 -16.36
N LYS A 112 2.01 -7.40 -16.10
CA LYS A 112 2.80 -8.37 -15.34
C LYS A 112 4.16 -8.55 -15.99
N LYS A 113 4.23 -8.85 -17.29
CA LYS A 113 5.51 -8.99 -18.01
C LYS A 113 6.37 -7.72 -17.99
N LYS A 114 5.75 -6.54 -18.01
CA LYS A 114 6.43 -5.24 -18.02
C LYS A 114 7.08 -4.93 -16.65
N TYR A 115 6.38 -5.22 -15.56
CA TYR A 115 6.77 -4.78 -14.21
C TYR A 115 7.38 -5.91 -13.36
N ILE A 116 7.01 -7.16 -13.64
CA ILE A 116 7.34 -8.33 -12.85
C ILE A 116 8.08 -9.31 -13.78
N LYS A 117 9.38 -9.49 -13.53
CA LYS A 117 10.24 -10.40 -14.30
C LYS A 117 9.89 -11.85 -14.04
#